data_AF-A0A7X5F6T6-F1
#
_entry.id   AF-A0A7X5F6T6-F1
#
_cell.length_a   1.000
_cell.length_b   1.000
_cell.length_c   1.000
_cell.angle_alpha   90.00
_cell.angle_beta   90.00
_cell.angle_gamma   90.00
#
_symmetry.space_group_name_H-M   'P 1'
#
loop_
_entity.id
_entity.type
_entity.pdbx_description
1 polymer ?
#
loop_
_entity_poly.entity_id
_entity_poly.type
_entity_poly.pdbx_seq_one_letter_code
_entity_poly.pdbx_strand_id
1 'polypeptide(L)'
;MSNRHLSRSIVLQTLFEWDFEGSKEGEVFAIFERLVGEFAPGSNDRPFMEKLLRMVLDKRRDIDDIIAKAAPDWPIDKISVVDRNVLRIGLSELIFADRNEVPPKV
;
A
#
# COMPACT_ATOMS: atom_id res chain seq x y z
N MET A 1 -12.20 -17.15 5.99
CA MET A 1 -12.26 -16.55 4.64
C MET A 1 -11.31 -15.37 4.65
N SER A 2 -10.40 -15.28 3.66
CA SER A 2 -9.47 -14.15 3.58
C SER A 2 -10.25 -12.87 3.30
N ASN A 3 -10.15 -11.86 4.16
CA ASN A 3 -10.77 -10.57 3.92
C ASN A 3 -9.71 -9.66 3.29
N ARG A 4 -9.47 -9.86 1.99
CA ARG A 4 -8.48 -9.08 1.22
C ARG A 4 -8.77 -7.58 1.25
N HIS A 5 -10.03 -7.18 1.40
CA HIS A 5 -10.40 -5.78 1.61
C HIS A 5 -9.83 -5.24 2.92
N LEU A 6 -10.06 -5.94 4.05
CA LEU A 6 -9.46 -5.57 5.35
C LEU A 6 -7.93 -5.55 5.27
N SER A 7 -7.33 -6.54 4.61
CA SER A 7 -5.88 -6.58 4.38
C SER A 7 -5.35 -5.32 3.70
N ARG A 8 -6.01 -4.88 2.62
CA ARG A 8 -5.66 -3.64 1.92
C ARG A 8 -5.91 -2.40 2.78
N SER A 9 -6.99 -2.39 3.57
CA SER A 9 -7.25 -1.29 4.50
C SER A 9 -6.14 -1.13 5.54
N ILE A 10 -5.60 -2.22 6.08
CA ILE A 10 -4.49 -2.19 7.04
C ILE A 10 -3.20 -1.68 6.38
N VAL A 11 -2.89 -2.14 5.16
CA VAL A 11 -1.75 -1.64 4.40
C VAL A 11 -1.91 -0.14 4.09
N LEU A 12 -3.10 0.31 3.72
CA LEU A 12 -3.40 1.72 3.50
C LEU A 12 -3.18 2.56 4.76
N GLN A 13 -3.67 2.10 5.92
CA GLN A 13 -3.48 2.79 7.21
C GLN A 13 -1.99 2.87 7.57
N THR A 14 -1.24 1.78 7.35
CA THR A 14 0.20 1.72 7.57
C THR A 14 0.93 2.77 6.73
N LEU A 15 0.64 2.81 5.43
CA LEU A 15 1.25 3.74 4.49
C LEU A 15 0.83 5.19 4.77
N PHE A 16 -0.42 5.43 5.19
CA PHE A 16 -0.89 6.75 5.55
C PHE A 16 -0.11 7.31 6.74
N GLU A 17 -0.01 6.56 7.84
CA GLU A 17 0.73 6.98 9.03
C GLU A 17 2.20 7.22 8.70
N TRP A 18 2.83 6.29 7.98
CA TRP A 18 4.23 6.41 7.58
C TRP A 18 4.50 7.62 6.65
N ASP A 19 3.63 7.87 5.67
CA ASP A 19 3.77 9.04 4.79
C ASP A 19 3.52 10.36 5.55
N PHE A 20 2.60 10.35 6.52
CA PHE A 20 2.28 11.53 7.31
C PHE A 20 3.44 11.94 8.21
N GLU A 21 4.20 10.99 8.73
CA GLU A 21 5.38 11.23 9.60
C GLU A 21 6.69 11.52 8.83
N GLY A 22 6.63 11.54 7.48
CA GLY A 22 7.78 11.90 6.63
C GLY A 22 8.58 10.72 6.08
N SER A 23 8.00 9.52 6.03
CA SER A 23 8.54 8.34 5.35
C SER A 23 9.94 7.88 5.82
N LYS A 24 10.22 7.87 7.12
CA LYS A 24 11.54 7.41 7.63
C LYS A 24 11.70 5.90 7.46
N GLU A 25 12.88 5.49 6.98
CA GLU A 25 13.20 4.07 6.80
C GLU A 25 13.27 3.36 8.16
N GLY A 26 12.58 2.21 8.28
CA GLY A 26 12.55 1.39 9.49
C GLY A 26 11.31 1.52 10.38
N GLU A 27 10.56 2.63 10.28
CA GLU A 27 9.35 2.84 11.11
C GLU A 27 8.11 2.12 10.57
N VAL A 28 8.03 1.94 9.24
CA VAL A 28 6.84 1.38 8.57
C VAL A 28 6.43 -0.01 9.05
N PHE A 29 7.39 -0.89 9.35
CA PHE A 29 7.09 -2.24 9.84
C PHE A 29 6.64 -2.23 11.30
N ALA A 30 7.11 -1.29 12.12
CA ALA A 30 6.61 -1.15 13.49
C ALA A 30 5.14 -0.70 13.49
N ILE A 31 4.79 0.25 12.61
CA ILE A 31 3.41 0.69 12.37
C ILE A 31 2.57 -0.51 11.89
N PHE A 32 3.07 -1.26 10.91
CA PHE A 32 2.40 -2.43 10.36
C PHE A 32 2.07 -3.48 11.44
N GLU A 33 3.06 -3.86 12.26
CA GLU A 33 2.88 -4.85 13.33
C GLU A 33 1.83 -4.38 14.35
N ARG A 34 1.86 -3.09 14.72
CA ARG A 34 0.88 -2.51 15.63
C ARG A 34 -0.53 -2.59 15.04
N LEU A 35 -0.72 -2.17 13.79
CA LEU A 35 -2.03 -2.17 13.13
C LEU A 35 -2.57 -3.58 12.88
N VAL A 36 -1.70 -4.55 12.53
CA VAL A 36 -2.11 -5.96 12.39
C VAL A 36 -2.56 -6.52 13.74
N GLY A 37 -1.83 -6.22 14.83
CA GLY A 37 -2.20 -6.65 16.18
C GLY A 37 -3.53 -6.06 16.64
N GLU A 38 -3.82 -4.81 16.28
CA GLU A 38 -5.05 -4.10 16.65
C GLU A 38 -6.26 -4.51 15.82
N PHE A 39 -6.13 -4.55 14.49
CA PHE A 39 -7.26 -4.66 13.57
C PHE A 39 -7.42 -6.03 12.91
N ALA A 40 -6.40 -6.89 12.97
CA ALA A 40 -6.42 -8.24 12.40
C ALA A 40 -5.79 -9.31 13.30
N PRO A 41 -6.10 -9.35 14.62
CA PRO A 41 -5.55 -10.36 15.52
C PRO A 41 -5.95 -11.77 15.05
N GLY A 42 -4.98 -12.67 14.95
CA GLY A 42 -5.21 -14.04 14.49
C GLY A 42 -5.54 -14.19 13.00
N SER A 43 -5.33 -13.15 12.19
CA SER A 43 -5.56 -13.22 10.75
C SER A 43 -4.54 -14.09 10.03
N ASN A 44 -5.04 -14.99 9.17
CA ASN A 44 -4.22 -15.79 8.26
C ASN A 44 -3.74 -15.00 7.02
N ASP A 45 -4.18 -13.74 6.86
CA ASP A 45 -3.84 -12.90 5.71
C ASP A 45 -2.56 -12.07 5.93
N ARG A 46 -1.87 -12.24 7.06
CA ARG A 46 -0.60 -11.54 7.34
C ARG A 46 0.43 -11.67 6.21
N PRO A 47 0.68 -12.86 5.63
CA PRO A 47 1.63 -12.98 4.54
C PRO A 47 1.27 -12.14 3.31
N PHE A 48 -0.03 -12.01 3.01
CA PHE A 48 -0.51 -11.16 1.91
C PHE A 48 -0.33 -9.68 2.22
N MET A 49 -0.69 -9.24 3.43
CA MET A 49 -0.52 -7.85 3.86
C MET A 49 0.95 -7.43 3.82
N GLU A 50 1.85 -8.25 4.35
CA GLU A 50 3.29 -7.99 4.34
C GLU A 50 3.85 -7.98 2.91
N LYS A 51 3.45 -8.94 2.08
CA LYS A 51 3.83 -8.99 0.65
C LYS A 51 3.41 -7.71 -0.07
N LEU A 52 2.17 -7.27 0.14
CA LEU A 52 1.64 -6.06 -0.48
C LEU A 52 2.39 -4.81 0.00
N LEU A 53 2.61 -4.68 1.31
CA LEU A 53 3.36 -3.56 1.88
C LEU A 53 4.78 -3.49 1.29
N ARG A 54 5.50 -4.62 1.27
CA ARG A 54 6.84 -4.72 0.67
C ARG A 54 6.83 -4.33 -0.80
N MET A 55 5.88 -4.87 -1.58
CA MET A 55 5.74 -4.54 -2.99
C MET A 55 5.55 -3.04 -3.22
N VAL A 56 4.69 -2.38 -2.43
CA VAL A 56 4.48 -0.93 -2.52
C VAL A 56 5.77 -0.16 -2.19
N LEU A 57 6.49 -0.55 -1.13
CA LEU A 57 7.74 0.10 -0.74
C LEU A 57 8.83 -0.06 -1.80
N ASP A 58 9.02 -1.29 -2.29
CA ASP A 58 10.04 -1.65 -3.28
C ASP A 58 9.79 -0.97 -4.64
N LYS A 59 8.51 -0.80 -5.00
CA LYS A 59 8.08 -0.21 -6.29
C LYS A 59 7.67 1.24 -6.20
N ARG A 60 7.80 1.87 -5.04
CA ARG A 60 7.32 3.23 -4.78
C ARG A 60 7.81 4.24 -5.83
N ARG A 61 9.10 4.22 -6.18
CA ARG A 61 9.67 5.15 -7.16
C ARG A 61 9.08 4.93 -8.56
N ASP A 62 9.06 3.69 -9.02
CA ASP A 62 8.48 3.33 -10.32
C ASP A 62 7.01 3.75 -10.42
N ILE A 63 6.26 3.56 -9.34
CA ILE A 63 4.84 3.89 -9.25
C ILE A 63 4.60 5.39 -9.17
N ASP A 64 5.37 6.11 -8.36
CA ASP A 64 5.29 7.57 -8.24
C ASP A 64 5.58 8.24 -9.60
N ASP A 65 6.52 7.70 -10.38
CA ASP A 65 6.81 8.14 -11.74
C ASP A 65 5.63 7.89 -12.70
N ILE A 66 4.94 6.75 -12.57
CA ILE A 66 3.74 6.45 -13.36
C ILE A 66 2.61 7.42 -13.02
N ILE A 67 2.38 7.67 -11.72
CA ILE A 67 1.38 8.63 -11.26
C ILE A 67 1.67 10.03 -11.81
N ALA A 68 2.92 10.49 -11.72
CA ALA A 68 3.33 11.80 -12.21
C ALA A 68 3.16 11.94 -13.73
N LYS A 69 3.45 10.89 -14.51
CA LYS A 69 3.23 10.87 -15.96
C LYS A 69 1.74 10.87 -16.33
N ALA A 70 0.91 10.20 -15.53
CA ALA A 70 -0.53 10.13 -15.76
C ALA A 70 -1.27 11.41 -15.34
N ALA A 71 -0.71 12.17 -14.40
CA ALA A 71 -1.28 13.42 -13.87
C ALA A 71 -0.25 14.57 -13.91
N PRO A 72 0.15 15.05 -15.11
CA PRO A 72 1.20 16.06 -15.24
C PRO A 72 0.85 17.41 -14.59
N ASP A 73 -0.43 17.77 -14.58
CA ASP A 73 -0.93 19.00 -13.95
C ASP A 73 -1.13 18.86 -12.43
N TRP A 74 -0.97 17.65 -11.88
CA TRP A 74 -1.17 17.35 -10.47
C TRP A 74 0.06 16.66 -9.86
N PRO A 75 1.05 17.44 -9.40
CA PRO A 75 2.21 16.94 -8.68
C PRO A 75 1.83 15.99 -7.53
N ILE A 76 2.65 14.97 -7.32
CA ILE A 76 2.35 13.88 -6.38
C ILE A 76 2.21 14.36 -4.92
N ASP A 77 2.91 15.43 -4.56
CA ASP A 77 2.84 16.10 -3.27
C ASP A 77 1.54 16.87 -3.07
N LYS A 78 0.81 17.22 -4.14
CA LYS A 78 -0.53 17.81 -4.08
C LYS A 78 -1.66 16.77 -4.02
N ILE A 79 -1.38 15.50 -4.28
CA ILE A 79 -2.36 14.42 -4.07
C ILE A 79 -2.50 14.21 -2.56
N SER A 80 -3.74 14.10 -2.08
CA SER A 80 -3.99 13.80 -0.66
C SER A 80 -3.25 12.51 -0.27
N VAL A 81 -2.74 12.44 0.97
CA VAL A 81 -1.93 11.29 1.41
C VAL A 81 -2.70 9.97 1.25
N VAL A 82 -4.01 9.99 1.52
CA VAL A 82 -4.89 8.83 1.34
C VAL A 82 -4.97 8.44 -0.13
N ASP A 83 -5.34 9.36 -1.01
CA ASP A 83 -5.52 9.06 -2.44
C ASP A 83 -4.21 8.60 -3.08
N ARG A 84 -3.09 9.23 -2.72
CA ARG A 84 -1.76 8.84 -3.18
C ARG A 84 -1.43 7.40 -2.80
N ASN A 85 -1.71 7.02 -1.56
CA ASN A 85 -1.45 5.66 -1.09
C ASN A 85 -2.43 4.64 -1.68
N VAL A 86 -3.68 5.01 -1.96
CA VAL A 86 -4.63 4.18 -2.72
C VAL A 86 -4.11 3.93 -4.13
N LEU A 87 -3.65 4.96 -4.84
CA LEU A 87 -3.03 4.83 -6.16
C LEU A 87 -1.80 3.93 -6.10
N ARG A 88 -0.95 4.10 -5.09
CA ARG A 88 0.24 3.26 -4.92
C ARG A 88 -0.07 1.79 -4.72
N ILE A 89 -1.06 1.47 -3.88
CA ILE A 89 -1.51 0.10 -3.66
C ILE A 89 -2.06 -0.48 -4.96
N GLY A 90 -3.01 0.22 -5.59
CA GLY A 90 -3.68 -0.27 -6.80
C GLY A 90 -2.72 -0.50 -7.97
N LEU A 91 -1.79 0.43 -8.21
CA LEU A 91 -0.78 0.29 -9.25
C LEU A 91 0.24 -0.80 -8.93
N SER A 92 0.62 -0.97 -7.65
CA SER A 92 1.49 -2.06 -7.24
C SER A 92 0.90 -3.41 -7.62
N GLU A 93 -0.36 -3.63 -7.26
CA GLU A 93 -1.05 -4.89 -7.54
C GLU A 93 -1.28 -5.09 -9.04
N LEU A 94 -1.73 -4.06 -9.75
CA LEU A 94 -2.05 -4.15 -11.18
C LEU A 94 -0.81 -4.49 -12.03
N ILE A 95 0.36 -3.96 -11.66
CA ILE A 95 1.57 -4.06 -12.47
C ILE A 95 2.47 -5.21 -12.01
N PHE A 96 2.56 -5.47 -10.70
CA PHE A 96 3.58 -6.34 -10.13
C PHE A 96 3.05 -7.56 -9.38
N ALA A 97 1.74 -7.65 -9.08
CA ALA A 97 1.19 -8.86 -8.46
C ALA A 97 0.99 -9.99 -9.48
N ASP A 98 0.91 -11.22 -8.96
CA ASP A 98 0.50 -12.38 -9.75
C ASP A 98 -0.97 -12.20 -10.17
N ARG A 99 -1.25 -12.29 -11.48
CA ARG A 99 -2.60 -12.14 -12.04
C ARG A 99 -3.57 -13.22 -11.55
N ASN A 100 -3.07 -14.36 -11.09
CA ASN A 100 -3.88 -15.41 -10.48
C ASN A 100 -4.28 -15.05 -9.03
N GLU A 101 -3.51 -14.21 -8.36
CA GLU A 101 -3.76 -13.76 -7.00
C GLU A 101 -4.62 -12.49 -6.95
N VAL A 102 -4.39 -11.57 -7.90
CA VAL A 102 -5.17 -10.32 -8.04
C VAL A 102 -5.56 -10.13 -9.51
N PRO A 103 -6.82 -10.45 -9.88
CA PRO A 103 -7.32 -10.20 -11.24
C PRO A 103 -7.39 -8.69 -11.51
N PRO A 104 -7.10 -8.21 -12.74
CA PRO A 104 -7.06 -6.77 -13.05
C PRO A 104 -8.35 -5.98 -12.79
N LYS A 105 -9.49 -6.66 -12.63
CA LYS A 105 -10.80 -6.04 -12.37
C LYS A 105 -10.99 -5.66 -10.89
N VAL A 106 -10.27 -6.31 -9.99
CA VAL A 106 -10.50 -6.29 -8.54
C VAL A 106 -9.66 -5.21 -7.86
#